data_AF-I1BJL0-F1
#
_entry.id   AF-I1BJL0-F1
#
_cell.length_a   1.000
_cell.length_b   1.000
_cell.length_c   1.000
_cell.angle_alpha   90.00
_cell.angle_beta   90.00
_cell.angle_gamma   90.00
#
_symmetry.space_group_name_H-M   'P 1'
#
loop_
_entity.id
_entity.type
_entity.pdbx_description
1 polymer ?
#
loop_
_entity_poly.entity_id
_entity_poly.type
_entity_poly.pdbx_seq_one_letter_code
_entity_poly.pdbx_strand_id
1 'polypeptide(L)'
;MGDNKEVFTSIQKQPGVHYPVLTPNLKGLESALEAGAKEVALFAAVTETFNRKNTNCSTEESLVRAKQITKKALEQNLKVRGYLSCVLGCPYEGQVNPKKVAAMAKELYEAGCYEISLGDTIGVGTAGSMGTLLEHVLEVVPADALAVHCHDTYGQALANILMALEYGIRVVDSSVAGLGGCPFAPGAKGNVATEDVVYMLHGLGYKTNVDLDRLIETGQWISDQLGRLTDSRAGAALMLAKKRQEELGKSKL
;
A
#
# COMPACT_ATOMS: atom_id res chain seq x y z
N MET A 1 3.96 16.54 3.68
CA MET A 1 5.23 16.04 3.09
C MET A 1 5.89 17.17 2.29
N GLY A 2 6.42 18.18 2.98
CA GLY A 2 6.99 19.38 2.36
C GLY A 2 8.46 19.24 1.93
N ASP A 3 9.13 18.23 2.49
CA ASP A 3 10.54 17.84 2.34
C ASP A 3 10.75 16.73 1.29
N ASN A 4 9.72 16.37 0.52
CA ASN A 4 9.74 15.21 -0.38
C ASN A 4 10.91 15.21 -1.38
N LYS A 5 11.31 16.38 -1.91
CA LYS A 5 12.42 16.52 -2.87
C LYS A 5 13.76 16.20 -2.20
N GLU A 6 13.98 16.74 -1.00
CA GLU A 6 15.20 16.51 -0.21
C GLU A 6 15.32 15.04 0.21
N VAL A 7 14.22 14.44 0.68
CA VAL A 7 14.19 13.01 1.01
C VAL A 7 14.52 12.17 -0.23
N PHE A 8 13.89 12.45 -1.37
CA PHE A 8 14.12 11.63 -2.55
C PHE A 8 15.55 11.72 -3.09
N THR A 9 16.16 12.91 -3.07
CA THR A 9 17.52 13.12 -3.60
C THR A 9 18.62 12.69 -2.62
N SER A 10 18.33 12.66 -1.31
CA SER A 10 19.32 12.29 -0.28
C SER A 10 19.47 10.79 -0.06
N ILE A 11 18.42 9.98 -0.31
CA ILE A 11 18.51 8.54 -0.07
C ILE A 11 19.41 7.84 -1.10
N GLN A 12 20.22 6.89 -0.61
CA GLN A 12 21.04 6.04 -1.46
C GLN A 12 20.17 5.04 -2.23
N LYS A 13 20.23 5.11 -3.57
CA LYS A 13 19.48 4.20 -4.44
C LYS A 13 20.26 2.90 -4.65
N GLN A 14 19.64 1.78 -4.30
CA GLN A 14 20.23 0.46 -4.45
C GLN A 14 19.89 -0.13 -5.83
N PRO A 15 20.84 -0.79 -6.51
CA PRO A 15 20.56 -1.51 -7.76
C PRO A 15 19.42 -2.53 -7.57
N GLY A 16 18.48 -2.55 -8.51
CA GLY A 16 17.33 -3.47 -8.47
C GLY A 16 16.21 -3.08 -7.48
N VAL A 17 16.34 -1.96 -6.76
CA VAL A 17 15.29 -1.45 -5.87
C VAL A 17 14.55 -0.29 -6.53
N HIS A 18 13.22 -0.36 -6.50
CA HIS A 18 12.33 0.68 -7.00
C HIS A 18 11.97 1.66 -5.88
N TYR A 19 11.91 2.96 -6.22
CA TYR A 19 11.58 4.04 -5.29
C TYR A 19 10.41 4.87 -5.87
N PRO A 20 9.19 4.34 -5.89
CA PRO A 20 8.02 5.05 -6.42
C PRO A 20 7.70 6.29 -5.59
N VAL A 21 7.23 7.35 -6.26
CA VAL A 21 6.77 8.59 -5.60
C VAL A 21 5.35 8.94 -6.04
N LEU A 22 4.55 9.48 -5.11
CA LEU A 22 3.17 9.85 -5.39
C LEU A 22 3.09 11.16 -6.18
N THR A 23 2.34 11.15 -7.29
CA THR A 23 2.13 12.31 -8.16
C THR A 23 0.62 12.59 -8.31
N PRO A 24 0.02 13.42 -7.43
CA PRO A 24 -1.43 13.65 -7.42
C PRO A 24 -1.95 14.47 -8.62
N ASN A 25 -1.05 15.16 -9.32
CA ASN A 25 -1.34 16.04 -10.45
C ASN A 25 -0.10 16.22 -11.33
N LEU A 26 -0.25 16.91 -12.47
CA LEU A 26 0.83 17.14 -13.43
C LEU A 26 2.02 17.91 -12.83
N LYS A 27 1.78 18.87 -11.94
CA LYS A 27 2.86 19.59 -11.24
C LYS A 27 3.66 18.66 -10.32
N GLY A 28 2.98 17.71 -9.67
CA GLY A 28 3.63 16.66 -8.88
C GLY A 28 4.49 15.74 -9.76
N LEU A 29 3.99 15.39 -10.96
CA LEU A 29 4.76 14.63 -11.95
C LEU A 29 6.01 15.38 -12.41
N GLU A 30 5.90 16.67 -12.73
CA GLU A 30 7.05 17.52 -13.06
C GLU A 30 8.08 17.53 -11.93
N SER A 31 7.63 17.68 -10.69
CA SER A 31 8.52 17.66 -9.52
C SER A 31 9.22 16.31 -9.34
N ALA A 32 8.52 15.20 -9.60
CA ALA A 32 9.09 13.86 -9.54
C ALA A 32 10.14 13.63 -10.65
N LEU A 33 9.89 14.13 -11.85
CA LEU A 33 10.83 14.11 -12.98
C LEU A 33 12.12 14.87 -12.64
N GLU A 34 12.00 16.09 -12.14
CA GLU A 34 13.14 16.91 -11.71
C GLU A 34 13.96 16.24 -10.62
N ALA A 35 13.31 15.52 -9.71
CA ALA A 35 13.98 14.77 -8.65
C ALA A 35 14.64 13.47 -9.14
N GLY A 36 14.42 13.09 -10.41
CA GLY A 36 15.01 11.89 -11.02
C GLY A 36 14.24 10.60 -10.76
N ALA A 37 12.95 10.68 -10.40
CA ALA A 37 12.11 9.51 -10.22
C ALA A 37 12.03 8.67 -11.50
N LYS A 38 12.00 7.35 -11.33
CA LYS A 38 11.85 6.36 -12.43
C LYS A 38 10.48 5.68 -12.43
N GLU A 39 9.74 5.89 -11.34
CA GLU A 39 8.45 5.28 -11.11
C GLU A 39 7.59 6.26 -10.31
N VAL A 40 6.34 6.39 -10.73
CA VAL A 40 5.36 7.27 -10.09
C VAL A 40 4.11 6.49 -9.76
N ALA A 41 3.44 6.92 -8.71
CA ALA A 41 2.14 6.41 -8.30
C ALA A 41 1.09 7.50 -8.43
N LEU A 42 -0.09 7.12 -8.92
CA LEU A 42 -1.28 7.97 -8.90
C LEU A 42 -2.37 7.30 -8.09
N PHE A 43 -3.38 8.07 -7.69
CA PHE A 43 -4.54 7.52 -7.03
C PHE A 43 -5.84 8.05 -7.64
N ALA A 44 -6.83 7.19 -7.69
CA ALA A 44 -8.23 7.51 -7.87
C ALA A 44 -9.03 6.82 -6.74
N ALA A 45 -10.24 7.30 -6.48
CA ALA A 45 -11.15 6.64 -5.55
C ALA A 45 -12.42 6.22 -6.27
N VAL A 46 -13.05 5.14 -5.81
CA VAL A 46 -14.20 4.54 -6.49
C VAL A 46 -15.52 5.26 -6.20
N THR A 47 -15.58 6.09 -5.15
CA THR A 47 -16.83 6.71 -4.65
C THR A 47 -16.83 8.23 -4.82
N GLU A 48 -18.01 8.79 -5.14
CA GLU A 48 -18.16 10.21 -5.47
C GLU A 48 -17.83 11.11 -4.27
N THR A 49 -18.42 10.80 -3.13
CA THR A 49 -18.29 11.58 -1.90
C THR A 49 -16.86 11.56 -1.38
N PHE A 50 -16.15 10.45 -1.56
CA PHE A 50 -14.74 10.36 -1.21
C PHE A 50 -13.89 11.25 -2.13
N ASN A 51 -14.09 11.20 -3.45
CA ASN A 51 -13.37 12.10 -4.38
C ASN A 51 -13.70 13.57 -4.12
N ARG A 52 -14.96 13.93 -3.85
CA ARG A 52 -15.37 15.30 -3.55
C ARG A 52 -14.73 15.82 -2.27
N LYS A 53 -14.66 15.00 -1.21
CA LYS A 53 -14.05 15.43 0.06
C LYS A 53 -12.52 15.47 0.02
N ASN A 54 -11.87 14.60 -0.76
CA ASN A 54 -10.40 14.51 -0.79
C ASN A 54 -9.76 15.41 -1.88
N THR A 55 -10.40 15.52 -3.05
CA THR A 55 -9.82 16.24 -4.20
C THR A 55 -10.79 17.16 -4.91
N ASN A 56 -11.99 17.39 -4.35
CA ASN A 56 -13.04 18.25 -4.89
C ASN A 56 -13.45 17.95 -6.34
N CYS A 57 -13.35 16.69 -6.76
CA CYS A 57 -13.72 16.24 -8.12
C CYS A 57 -14.70 15.05 -8.07
N SER A 58 -15.33 14.73 -9.20
CA SER A 58 -16.10 13.50 -9.37
C SER A 58 -15.20 12.28 -9.54
N THR A 59 -15.77 11.08 -9.50
CA THR A 59 -15.04 9.84 -9.81
C THR A 59 -14.51 9.86 -11.24
N GLU A 60 -15.32 10.33 -12.18
CA GLU A 60 -14.97 10.42 -13.61
C GLU A 60 -13.83 11.43 -13.83
N GLU A 61 -13.91 12.63 -13.24
CA GLU A 61 -12.85 13.63 -13.31
C GLU A 61 -11.52 13.11 -12.72
N SER A 62 -11.61 12.36 -11.62
CA SER A 62 -10.45 11.71 -10.98
C SER A 62 -9.79 10.69 -11.92
N LEU A 63 -10.60 9.86 -12.59
CA LEU A 63 -10.12 8.87 -13.56
C LEU A 63 -9.51 9.53 -14.80
N VAL A 64 -10.16 10.57 -15.35
CA VAL A 64 -9.62 11.33 -16.49
C VAL A 64 -8.26 11.94 -16.14
N ARG A 65 -8.15 12.56 -14.96
CA ARG A 65 -6.89 13.13 -14.48
C ARG A 65 -5.82 12.04 -14.31
N ALA A 66 -6.17 10.89 -13.73
CA ALA A 66 -5.25 9.77 -13.61
C ALA A 66 -4.70 9.33 -14.97
N LYS A 67 -5.57 9.12 -15.97
CA LYS A 67 -5.15 8.75 -17.34
C LYS A 67 -4.24 9.80 -18.00
N GLN A 68 -4.51 11.09 -17.79
CA GLN A 68 -3.67 12.17 -18.30
C GLN A 68 -2.26 12.12 -17.70
N ILE A 69 -2.16 11.91 -16.37
CA ILE A 69 -0.88 11.77 -15.68
C ILE A 69 -0.15 10.53 -16.19
N THR A 70 -0.83 9.38 -16.31
CA THR A 70 -0.25 8.13 -16.84
C THR A 70 0.35 8.37 -18.22
N LYS A 71 -0.43 8.91 -19.15
CA LYS A 71 0.05 9.21 -20.51
C LYS A 71 1.30 10.10 -20.48
N LYS A 72 1.29 11.17 -19.69
CA LYS A 72 2.42 12.10 -19.60
C LYS A 72 3.67 11.45 -19.00
N ALA A 73 3.50 10.61 -17.98
CA ALA A 73 4.59 9.88 -17.36
C ALA A 73 5.21 8.84 -18.32
N LEU A 74 4.38 8.14 -19.10
CA LEU A 74 4.84 7.19 -20.12
C LEU A 74 5.61 7.89 -21.25
N GLU A 75 5.19 9.08 -21.69
CA GLU A 75 5.95 9.92 -22.64
C GLU A 75 7.36 10.26 -22.14
N GLN A 76 7.59 10.19 -20.83
CA GLN A 76 8.88 10.44 -20.18
C GLN A 76 9.60 9.14 -19.76
N ASN A 77 9.10 7.97 -20.20
CA ASN A 77 9.62 6.64 -19.89
C ASN A 77 9.60 6.27 -18.40
N LEU A 78 8.61 6.75 -17.64
CA LEU A 78 8.40 6.32 -16.25
C LEU A 78 7.46 5.13 -16.19
N LYS A 79 7.69 4.25 -15.21
CA LYS A 79 6.67 3.28 -14.78
C LYS A 79 5.58 4.01 -13.99
N VAL A 80 4.33 3.58 -14.18
CA VAL A 80 3.17 4.17 -13.49
C VAL A 80 2.40 3.09 -12.75
N ARG A 81 2.28 3.25 -11.42
CA ARG A 81 1.44 2.42 -10.57
C ARG A 81 0.13 3.14 -10.26
N GLY A 82 -1.00 2.46 -10.44
CA GLY A 82 -2.33 3.01 -10.15
C GLY A 82 -2.84 2.56 -8.79
N TYR A 83 -3.39 3.47 -7.99
CA TYR A 83 -4.09 3.13 -6.76
C TYR A 83 -5.58 3.38 -6.89
N LEU A 84 -6.39 2.42 -6.44
CA LEU A 84 -7.83 2.59 -6.25
C LEU A 84 -8.17 2.57 -4.77
N SER A 85 -8.75 3.67 -4.28
CA SER A 85 -9.23 3.78 -2.91
C SER A 85 -10.71 3.38 -2.78
N CYS A 86 -11.10 2.98 -1.57
CA CYS A 86 -12.45 2.57 -1.19
C CYS A 86 -12.96 1.31 -1.92
N VAL A 87 -12.08 0.35 -2.22
CA VAL A 87 -12.46 -0.82 -3.04
C VAL A 87 -13.36 -1.81 -2.29
N LEU A 88 -13.28 -1.87 -0.95
CA LEU A 88 -14.09 -2.74 -0.10
C LEU A 88 -15.10 -1.99 0.77
N GLY A 89 -15.15 -0.66 0.66
CA GLY A 89 -16.04 0.18 1.44
C GLY A 89 -15.61 1.64 1.44
N CYS A 90 -16.60 2.52 1.61
CA CYS A 90 -16.42 3.96 1.66
C CYS A 90 -16.93 4.50 3.01
N PRO A 91 -16.20 5.40 3.68
CA PRO A 91 -16.64 5.97 4.97
C PRO A 91 -17.88 6.87 4.85
N TYR A 92 -18.31 7.19 3.63
CA TYR A 92 -19.45 8.06 3.36
C TYR A 92 -20.61 7.35 2.66
N GLU A 93 -20.30 6.42 1.75
CA GLU A 93 -21.31 5.73 0.91
C GLU A 93 -21.55 4.28 1.35
N GLY A 94 -20.76 3.77 2.30
CA GLY A 94 -20.87 2.39 2.77
C GLY A 94 -20.35 1.39 1.74
N GLN A 95 -21.20 0.43 1.36
CA GLN A 95 -20.80 -0.65 0.45
C GLN A 95 -20.48 -0.13 -0.95
N VAL A 96 -19.44 -0.69 -1.56
CA VAL A 96 -18.97 -0.32 -2.90
C VAL A 96 -19.20 -1.50 -3.85
N ASN A 97 -19.76 -1.22 -5.02
CA ASN A 97 -20.03 -2.24 -6.03
C ASN A 97 -18.71 -2.74 -6.67
N PRO A 98 -18.37 -4.04 -6.56
CA PRO A 98 -17.13 -4.59 -7.10
C PRO A 98 -17.00 -4.43 -8.62
N LYS A 99 -18.12 -4.41 -9.37
CA LYS A 99 -18.12 -4.15 -10.81
C LYS A 99 -17.63 -2.74 -11.15
N LYS A 100 -17.92 -1.76 -10.30
CA LYS A 100 -17.41 -0.39 -10.47
C LYS A 100 -15.90 -0.35 -10.25
N VAL A 101 -15.40 -1.08 -9.26
CA VAL A 101 -13.96 -1.23 -9.02
C VAL A 101 -13.27 -1.87 -10.22
N ALA A 102 -13.82 -2.98 -10.72
CA ALA A 102 -13.30 -3.69 -11.90
C ALA A 102 -13.24 -2.78 -13.14
N ALA A 103 -14.32 -2.03 -13.42
CA ALA A 103 -14.34 -1.08 -14.53
C ALA A 103 -13.24 -0.01 -14.39
N MET A 104 -13.05 0.58 -13.21
CA MET A 104 -12.00 1.58 -12.99
C MET A 104 -10.59 0.98 -13.05
N ALA A 105 -10.39 -0.24 -12.55
CA ALA A 105 -9.11 -0.94 -12.61
C ALA A 105 -8.71 -1.20 -14.06
N LYS A 106 -9.67 -1.69 -14.87
CA LYS A 106 -9.49 -1.87 -16.32
C LYS A 106 -9.07 -0.58 -17.00
N GLU A 107 -9.77 0.53 -16.73
CA GLU A 107 -9.48 1.83 -17.35
C GLU A 107 -8.09 2.39 -17.00
N LEU A 108 -7.59 2.12 -15.79
CA LEU A 108 -6.23 2.49 -15.39
C LEU A 108 -5.18 1.58 -16.02
N TYR A 109 -5.46 0.27 -16.10
CA TYR A 109 -4.58 -0.71 -16.72
C TYR A 109 -4.45 -0.46 -18.23
N GLU A 110 -5.55 -0.23 -18.94
CA GLU A 110 -5.58 0.11 -20.38
C GLU A 110 -4.93 1.47 -20.68
N ALA A 111 -4.92 2.39 -19.71
CA ALA A 111 -4.18 3.64 -19.82
C ALA A 111 -2.65 3.48 -19.70
N GLY A 112 -2.17 2.29 -19.35
CA GLY A 112 -0.76 1.92 -19.27
C GLY A 112 -0.17 1.92 -17.86
N CYS A 113 -1.00 1.91 -16.81
CA CYS A 113 -0.50 1.57 -15.48
C CYS A 113 -0.07 0.09 -15.48
N TYR A 114 1.17 -0.20 -15.08
CA TYR A 114 1.68 -1.56 -15.13
C TYR A 114 1.12 -2.44 -14.00
N GLU A 115 0.70 -1.82 -12.90
CA GLU A 115 0.12 -2.49 -11.73
C GLU A 115 -0.94 -1.60 -11.08
N ILE A 116 -2.04 -2.22 -10.64
CA ILE A 116 -3.15 -1.57 -9.91
C ILE A 116 -3.22 -2.10 -8.48
N SER A 117 -3.01 -1.21 -7.51
CA SER A 117 -3.17 -1.51 -6.08
C SER A 117 -4.61 -1.25 -5.62
N LEU A 118 -5.27 -2.31 -5.16
CA LEU A 118 -6.65 -2.31 -4.68
C LEU A 118 -6.67 -1.98 -3.17
N GLY A 119 -7.06 -0.76 -2.84
CA GLY A 119 -7.01 -0.20 -1.49
C GLY A 119 -8.29 -0.33 -0.68
N ASP A 120 -8.26 -1.17 0.37
CA ASP A 120 -9.22 -1.11 1.49
C ASP A 120 -8.83 0.02 2.44
N THR A 121 -9.13 1.24 2.01
CA THR A 121 -8.69 2.51 2.61
C THR A 121 -9.11 2.68 4.07
N ILE A 122 -10.21 2.05 4.48
CA ILE A 122 -10.74 2.16 5.85
C ILE A 122 -10.63 0.85 6.63
N GLY A 123 -10.18 -0.24 6.00
CA GLY A 123 -9.94 -1.53 6.66
C GLY A 123 -11.22 -2.28 7.03
N VAL A 124 -12.34 -1.99 6.36
CA VAL A 124 -13.66 -2.59 6.66
C VAL A 124 -13.92 -3.87 5.87
N GLY A 125 -13.08 -4.16 4.88
CA GLY A 125 -13.20 -5.35 4.07
C GLY A 125 -13.01 -6.61 4.90
N THR A 126 -13.67 -7.69 4.48
CA THR A 126 -13.49 -9.03 5.06
C THR A 126 -13.04 -9.98 3.96
N ALA A 127 -12.55 -11.17 4.31
CA ALA A 127 -12.08 -12.14 3.33
C ALA A 127 -13.17 -12.46 2.30
N GLY A 128 -14.45 -12.50 2.71
CA GLY A 128 -15.58 -12.69 1.79
C GLY A 128 -15.72 -11.54 0.78
N SER A 129 -15.69 -10.28 1.23
CA SER A 129 -15.81 -9.14 0.31
C SER A 129 -14.57 -8.96 -0.57
N MET A 130 -13.38 -9.31 -0.08
CA MET A 130 -12.16 -9.37 -0.88
C MET A 130 -12.28 -10.43 -1.99
N GLY A 131 -12.76 -11.64 -1.67
CA GLY A 131 -13.00 -12.68 -2.67
C GLY A 131 -13.95 -12.21 -3.78
N THR A 132 -15.13 -11.70 -3.40
CA THR A 132 -16.10 -11.16 -4.37
C THR A 132 -15.54 -10.01 -5.21
N LEU A 133 -14.71 -9.14 -4.63
CA LEU A 133 -14.04 -8.09 -5.39
C LEU A 133 -13.10 -8.70 -6.44
N LEU A 134 -12.25 -9.63 -6.04
CA LEU A 134 -11.24 -10.22 -6.91
C LEU A 134 -11.86 -11.06 -8.04
N GLU A 135 -12.97 -11.75 -7.79
CA GLU A 135 -13.75 -12.44 -8.83
C GLU A 135 -14.08 -11.51 -10.01
N HIS A 136 -14.46 -10.26 -9.74
CA HIS A 136 -14.81 -9.29 -10.79
C HIS A 136 -13.60 -8.60 -11.40
N VAL A 137 -12.58 -8.28 -10.59
CA VAL A 137 -11.40 -7.54 -11.09
C VAL A 137 -10.53 -8.45 -11.98
N LEU A 138 -10.44 -9.74 -11.66
CA LEU A 138 -9.67 -10.71 -12.43
C LEU A 138 -10.29 -11.07 -13.78
N GLU A 139 -11.57 -10.75 -14.02
CA GLU A 139 -12.19 -10.85 -15.34
C GLU A 139 -11.60 -9.84 -16.35
N VAL A 140 -10.98 -8.76 -15.85
CA VAL A 140 -10.60 -7.59 -16.68
C VAL A 140 -9.15 -7.14 -16.52
N VAL A 141 -8.46 -7.49 -15.44
CA VAL A 141 -7.04 -7.20 -15.21
C VAL A 141 -6.35 -8.49 -14.74
N PRO A 142 -5.19 -8.88 -15.32
CA PRO A 142 -4.52 -10.11 -14.92
C PRO A 142 -3.92 -10.00 -13.51
N ALA A 143 -3.83 -11.14 -12.81
CA ALA A 143 -3.39 -11.19 -11.41
C ALA A 143 -1.97 -10.64 -11.16
N ASP A 144 -1.08 -10.74 -12.15
CA ASP A 144 0.29 -10.25 -12.10
C ASP A 144 0.42 -8.73 -12.28
N ALA A 145 -0.66 -8.07 -12.72
CA ALA A 145 -0.80 -6.61 -12.77
C ALA A 145 -1.62 -6.05 -11.60
N LEU A 146 -1.86 -6.86 -10.56
CA LEU A 146 -2.67 -6.48 -9.41
C LEU A 146 -1.87 -6.55 -8.11
N ALA A 147 -2.16 -5.61 -7.22
CA ALA A 147 -1.69 -5.59 -5.85
C ALA A 147 -2.87 -5.34 -4.89
N VAL A 148 -2.68 -5.66 -3.62
CA VAL A 148 -3.64 -5.31 -2.56
C VAL A 148 -3.01 -4.41 -1.52
N HIS A 149 -3.78 -3.42 -1.06
CA HIS A 149 -3.42 -2.49 0.01
C HIS A 149 -4.50 -2.57 1.08
N CYS A 150 -4.22 -3.27 2.17
CA CYS A 150 -5.20 -3.50 3.23
C CYS A 150 -4.83 -2.73 4.50
N HIS A 151 -5.75 -1.90 4.99
CA HIS A 151 -5.63 -1.35 6.33
C HIS A 151 -6.07 -2.37 7.38
N ASP A 152 -5.40 -2.36 8.54
CA ASP A 152 -5.67 -3.24 9.67
C ASP A 152 -6.54 -2.57 10.75
N THR A 153 -7.29 -1.51 10.39
CA THR A 153 -8.18 -0.74 11.28
C THR A 153 -9.10 -1.64 12.11
N TYR A 154 -9.65 -2.69 11.49
CA TYR A 154 -10.56 -3.67 12.11
C TYR A 154 -9.94 -5.06 12.25
N GLY A 155 -8.61 -5.18 12.16
CA GLY A 155 -7.91 -6.47 12.31
C GLY A 155 -8.11 -7.45 11.14
N GLN A 156 -8.55 -6.95 9.97
CA GLN A 156 -8.89 -7.80 8.82
C GLN A 156 -7.76 -7.94 7.80
N ALA A 157 -6.67 -7.16 7.92
CA ALA A 157 -5.73 -7.00 6.82
C ALA A 157 -5.05 -8.31 6.41
N LEU A 158 -4.52 -9.08 7.36
CA LEU A 158 -3.85 -10.36 7.05
C LEU A 158 -4.81 -11.39 6.45
N ALA A 159 -6.07 -11.43 6.91
CA ALA A 159 -7.09 -12.32 6.34
C ALA A 159 -7.43 -11.93 4.90
N ASN A 160 -7.56 -10.63 4.63
CA ASN A 160 -7.81 -10.11 3.28
C ASN A 160 -6.62 -10.35 2.35
N ILE A 161 -5.39 -10.20 2.86
CA ILE A 161 -4.17 -10.51 2.10
C ILE A 161 -4.09 -12.01 1.80
N LEU A 162 -4.36 -12.87 2.78
CA LEU A 162 -4.39 -14.32 2.57
C LEU A 162 -5.37 -14.70 1.46
N MET A 163 -6.60 -14.15 1.51
CA MET A 163 -7.58 -14.32 0.44
C MET A 163 -7.03 -13.86 -0.92
N ALA A 164 -6.38 -12.69 -0.99
CA ALA A 164 -5.78 -12.22 -2.23
C ALA A 164 -4.68 -13.16 -2.77
N LEU A 165 -3.87 -13.75 -1.89
CA LEU A 165 -2.86 -14.74 -2.28
C LEU A 165 -3.50 -16.00 -2.88
N GLU A 166 -4.63 -16.46 -2.35
CA GLU A 166 -5.40 -17.61 -2.88
C GLU A 166 -5.92 -17.34 -4.30
N TYR A 167 -6.23 -16.08 -4.61
CA TYR A 167 -6.61 -15.61 -5.95
C TYR A 167 -5.43 -15.33 -6.88
N GLY A 168 -4.21 -15.65 -6.47
CA GLY A 168 -3.01 -15.54 -7.31
C GLY A 168 -2.30 -14.18 -7.25
N ILE A 169 -2.77 -13.23 -6.43
CA ILE A 169 -2.09 -11.94 -6.24
C ILE A 169 -0.74 -12.17 -5.55
N ARG A 170 0.31 -11.45 -5.99
CA ARG A 170 1.69 -11.61 -5.45
C ARG A 170 2.34 -10.31 -5.00
N VAL A 171 1.61 -9.20 -5.05
CA VAL A 171 2.09 -7.88 -4.59
C VAL A 171 1.16 -7.37 -3.49
N VAL A 172 1.75 -6.99 -2.36
CA VAL A 172 1.03 -6.56 -1.16
C VAL A 172 1.68 -5.29 -0.62
N ASP A 173 0.90 -4.24 -0.49
CA ASP A 173 1.31 -3.01 0.15
C ASP A 173 1.18 -3.13 1.67
N SER A 174 2.19 -2.64 2.37
CA SER A 174 2.25 -2.63 3.84
C SER A 174 3.14 -1.48 4.31
N SER A 175 3.16 -1.24 5.63
CA SER A 175 3.92 -0.16 6.21
C SER A 175 4.78 -0.65 7.37
N VAL A 176 6.06 -0.28 7.38
CA VAL A 176 6.99 -0.68 8.46
C VAL A 176 6.44 -0.25 9.81
N ALA A 177 6.50 -1.13 10.81
CA ALA A 177 5.95 -0.93 12.16
C ALA A 177 4.46 -0.52 12.18
N GLY A 178 3.71 -0.76 11.11
CA GLY A 178 2.32 -0.32 10.95
C GLY A 178 2.17 1.21 10.88
N LEU A 179 3.14 1.92 10.31
CA LEU A 179 3.06 3.39 10.20
C LEU A 179 1.85 3.84 9.38
N GLY A 180 1.28 4.97 9.82
CA GLY A 180 0.10 5.59 9.20
C GLY A 180 -1.19 5.10 9.85
N GLY A 181 -1.94 6.03 10.42
CA GLY A 181 -3.27 5.78 11.00
C GLY A 181 -4.40 5.95 9.99
N CYS A 182 -5.63 5.71 10.44
CA CYS A 182 -6.82 6.00 9.65
C CYS A 182 -7.39 7.38 10.04
N PRO A 183 -7.43 8.38 9.13
CA PRO A 183 -8.01 9.69 9.45
C PRO A 183 -9.53 9.61 9.74
N PHE A 184 -10.19 8.55 9.28
CA PHE A 184 -11.62 8.30 9.52
C PHE A 184 -11.91 7.53 10.82
N ALA A 185 -10.87 6.99 11.47
CA ALA A 185 -10.94 6.35 12.77
C ALA A 185 -9.75 6.83 13.63
N PRO A 186 -9.81 8.07 14.16
CA PRO A 186 -8.70 8.63 14.93
C PRO A 186 -8.27 7.72 16.09
N GLY A 187 -6.99 7.40 16.13
CA GLY A 187 -6.41 6.49 17.13
C GLY A 187 -6.47 5.00 16.77
N ALA A 188 -7.18 4.62 15.71
CA ALA A 188 -7.13 3.25 15.19
C ALA A 188 -5.91 3.05 14.28
N LYS A 189 -5.49 1.78 14.14
CA LYS A 189 -4.47 1.36 13.18
C LYS A 189 -4.89 1.73 11.76
N GLY A 190 -3.92 2.09 10.92
CA GLY A 190 -4.14 2.31 9.48
C GLY A 190 -3.58 1.15 8.69
N ASN A 191 -2.40 1.31 8.10
CA ASN A 191 -1.79 0.27 7.27
C ASN A 191 -1.47 -1.01 8.07
N VAL A 192 -1.52 -2.16 7.39
CA VAL A 192 -0.96 -3.40 7.93
C VAL A 192 0.56 -3.28 8.13
N ALA A 193 1.07 -3.83 9.22
CA ALA A 193 2.51 -3.82 9.51
C ALA A 193 3.27 -4.78 8.57
N THR A 194 4.35 -4.31 7.96
CA THR A 194 5.16 -5.12 7.03
C THR A 194 5.74 -6.36 7.68
N GLU A 195 6.15 -6.27 8.95
CA GLU A 195 6.67 -7.37 9.75
C GLU A 195 5.62 -8.48 9.92
N ASP A 196 4.36 -8.10 10.19
CA ASP A 196 3.25 -9.05 10.36
C ASP A 196 2.96 -9.78 9.03
N VAL A 197 3.03 -9.07 7.91
CA VAL A 197 2.87 -9.64 6.56
C VAL A 197 4.02 -10.59 6.22
N VAL A 198 5.28 -10.16 6.41
CA VAL A 198 6.46 -10.99 6.11
C VAL A 198 6.48 -12.23 7.00
N TYR A 199 6.14 -12.11 8.28
CA TYR A 199 6.03 -13.24 9.20
C TYR A 199 5.01 -14.27 8.69
N MET A 200 3.81 -13.83 8.29
CA MET A 200 2.80 -14.71 7.71
C MET A 200 3.29 -15.36 6.40
N LEU A 201 3.86 -14.58 5.49
CA LEU A 201 4.34 -15.06 4.20
C LEU A 201 5.44 -16.11 4.35
N HIS A 202 6.42 -15.88 5.22
CA HIS A 202 7.48 -16.85 5.52
C HIS A 202 6.90 -18.13 6.16
N GLY A 203 5.96 -18.00 7.10
CA GLY A 203 5.29 -19.13 7.73
C GLY A 203 4.46 -19.98 6.74
N LEU A 204 3.92 -19.36 5.69
CA LEU A 204 3.22 -20.04 4.60
C LEU A 204 4.18 -20.60 3.53
N GLY A 205 5.49 -20.38 3.66
CA GLY A 205 6.50 -20.86 2.71
C GLY A 205 6.72 -19.96 1.49
N TYR A 206 6.17 -18.74 1.47
CA TYR A 206 6.45 -17.76 0.41
C TYR A 206 7.84 -17.13 0.59
N LYS A 207 8.51 -16.92 -0.55
CA LYS A 207 9.80 -16.24 -0.60
C LYS A 207 9.61 -14.75 -0.88
N THR A 208 9.98 -13.90 0.08
CA THR A 208 9.91 -12.43 -0.07
C THR A 208 11.26 -11.78 -0.34
N ASN A 209 12.38 -12.48 -0.05
CA ASN A 209 13.74 -11.91 -0.01
C ASN A 209 13.92 -10.74 0.99
N VAL A 210 12.98 -10.57 1.92
CA VAL A 210 13.09 -9.59 3.01
C VAL A 210 13.73 -10.25 4.22
N ASP A 211 14.75 -9.60 4.77
CA ASP A 211 15.34 -9.95 6.07
C ASP A 211 14.44 -9.45 7.19
N LEU A 212 13.76 -10.38 7.87
CA LEU A 212 12.79 -10.06 8.90
C LEU A 212 13.45 -9.40 10.13
N ASP A 213 14.64 -9.83 10.51
CA ASP A 213 15.35 -9.25 11.67
C ASP A 213 15.72 -7.79 11.41
N ARG A 214 16.29 -7.49 10.24
CA ARG A 214 16.63 -6.10 9.85
C ARG A 214 15.39 -5.23 9.70
N LEU A 215 14.29 -5.80 9.21
CA LEU A 215 13.02 -5.08 9.08
C LEU A 215 12.48 -4.69 10.46
N ILE A 216 12.52 -5.60 11.42
CA ILE A 216 12.07 -5.37 12.80
C ILE A 216 12.93 -4.30 13.48
N GLU A 217 14.25 -4.34 13.29
CA GLU A 217 15.16 -3.30 13.80
C GLU A 217 14.83 -1.92 13.20
N THR A 218 14.55 -1.87 11.90
CA THR A 218 14.11 -0.65 11.21
C THR A 218 12.78 -0.14 11.78
N GLY A 219 11.83 -1.05 12.03
CA GLY A 219 10.54 -0.74 12.63
C GLY A 219 10.66 -0.17 14.05
N GLN A 220 11.54 -0.75 14.87
CA GLN A 220 11.83 -0.21 16.20
C GLN A 220 12.46 1.19 16.11
N TRP A 221 13.49 1.35 15.26
CA TRP A 221 14.18 2.63 15.09
C TRP A 221 13.21 3.75 14.72
N ILE A 222 12.36 3.55 13.71
CA ILE A 222 11.43 4.61 13.27
C ILE A 222 10.34 4.88 14.31
N SER A 223 9.89 3.86 15.05
CA SER A 223 8.98 4.03 16.18
C SER A 223 9.60 4.90 17.29
N ASP A 224 10.88 4.70 17.60
CA ASP A 224 11.61 5.49 18.59
C ASP A 224 11.77 6.96 18.14
N GLN A 225 12.11 7.19 16.86
CA GLN A 225 12.20 8.55 16.30
C GLN A 225 10.87 9.32 16.39
N LEU A 226 9.75 8.60 16.27
CA LEU A 226 8.40 9.17 16.34
C LEU A 226 7.82 9.19 17.76
N GLY A 227 8.54 8.70 18.77
CA GLY A 227 8.08 8.65 20.15
C GLY A 227 6.83 7.79 20.36
N ARG A 228 6.70 6.69 19.59
CA ARG A 228 5.55 5.78 19.65
C ARG A 228 5.99 4.33 19.78
N LEU A 229 5.08 3.45 20.19
CA LEU A 229 5.28 2.01 20.10
C LEU A 229 5.04 1.51 18.67
N THR A 230 5.63 0.38 18.30
CA THR A 230 5.32 -0.32 17.04
C THR A 230 3.90 -0.90 17.06
N ASP A 231 3.20 -0.85 15.92
CA ASP A 231 1.90 -1.49 15.76
C ASP A 231 2.01 -2.93 15.25
N SER A 232 3.22 -3.37 14.89
CA SER A 232 3.51 -4.76 14.52
C SER A 232 3.45 -5.67 15.74
N ARG A 233 2.59 -6.69 15.67
CA ARG A 233 2.51 -7.74 16.70
C ARG A 233 3.70 -8.68 16.60
N ALA A 234 4.08 -9.08 15.38
CA ALA A 234 5.21 -9.97 15.15
C ALA A 234 6.52 -9.31 15.56
N GLY A 235 6.76 -8.06 15.13
CA GLY A 235 7.95 -7.29 15.45
C GLY A 235 8.11 -7.05 16.95
N ALA A 236 7.03 -6.68 17.65
CA ALA A 236 7.07 -6.52 19.10
C ALA A 236 7.44 -7.83 19.83
N ALA A 237 6.81 -8.95 19.46
CA ALA A 237 7.07 -10.24 20.08
C ALA A 237 8.50 -10.74 19.83
N LEU A 238 8.97 -10.63 18.58
CA LEU A 238 10.31 -11.07 18.18
C LEU A 238 11.42 -10.20 18.81
N MET A 239 11.22 -8.89 18.94
CA MET A 239 12.17 -8.02 19.67
C MET A 239 12.30 -8.39 21.14
N LEU A 240 11.18 -8.68 21.81
CA LEU A 240 11.20 -9.12 23.21
C LEU A 240 11.92 -10.46 23.37
N ALA A 241 11.67 -11.40 22.45
CA ALA A 241 12.36 -12.68 22.44
C ALA A 241 13.88 -12.51 22.25
N LYS A 242 14.31 -11.64 21.33
CA LYS A 242 15.72 -11.32 21.07
C LYS A 242 16.40 -10.74 22.32
N LYS A 243 15.80 -9.73 22.96
CA LYS A 243 16.34 -9.13 24.20
C LYS A 243 16.50 -10.16 25.32
N ARG A 244 15.51 -11.02 25.52
CA ARG A 244 15.58 -12.09 26.53
C ARG A 244 16.73 -13.07 26.27
N GLN A 245 16.97 -13.43 25.01
CA GLN A 245 18.08 -14.32 24.66
C GLN A 245 19.45 -13.66 24.91
N GLU A 246 19.58 -12.37 24.60
CA GLU A 246 20.81 -11.61 24.87
C GLU A 246 21.11 -11.51 26.38
N GLU A 247 20.10 -11.28 27.21
CA GLU A 247 20.22 -11.25 28.67
C GLU A 247 20.65 -12.61 29.23
N LEU A 248 20.04 -13.71 28.76
CA LEU A 248 20.40 -15.07 29.15
C LEU A 248 21.80 -15.47 28.68
N GLY A 249 22.25 -14.96 27.52
CA GLY A 249 23.60 -15.17 27.01
C GLY A 249 24.67 -14.43 27.83
N LYS A 250 24.37 -13.21 28.29
CA LYS A 250 25.25 -12.41 29.15
C LYS A 250 25.37 -12.97 30.57
N SER A 251 24.33 -13.62 31.09
CA SER A 251 24.35 -14.27 32.41
C SER A 251 25.18 -15.56 32.48
N LYS A 252 25.70 -16.07 31.35
CA LYS A 252 26.51 -17.30 31.25
C LYS A 252 28.00 -17.04 31.06
N LEU A 253 28.43 -15.78 31.06
CA LEU A 253 29.82 -15.31 31.04
C LEU A 253 30.16 -14.69 32.40
#